data_AF-A0A480QNY8-F1
#
_entry.id   AF-A0A480QNY8-F1
#
_cell.length_a   1.000
_cell.length_b   1.000
_cell.length_c   1.000
_cell.angle_alpha   90.00
_cell.angle_beta   90.00
_cell.angle_gamma   90.00
#
_symmetry.space_group_name_H-M   'P 1'
#
loop_
_entity.id
_entity.type
_entity.pdbx_description
1 polymer ?
#
loop_
_entity_poly.entity_id
_entity_poly.type
_entity_poly.pdbx_seq_one_letter_code
_entity_poly.pdbx_strand_id
1 'polypeptide(L)'
;MNTSAKDICGQGFLRTHVFLPLGNVTETEFLGHKVPLNGQVYELLTVFMDWISDHHLSKLKHEDSGMDGEKPQLTFASQRDDIQEKCVKLLPVMTEQLQWMPFVGAKLHEPFVKFIYWSLRQLDAGAQHSTMTSTLRRLGEDIFKGVVTKGIQGNSSEHSVENKPKTAAFFKSSSLPLRFPSTLIVLKTVTQADHLAQAFDSLCLDLKTDEGKILFLEYQAVPVILSHLKISSKGLLSNVIDSLLQMTVESRSLQPFLEACSTSLFFRTCSMLLRAPKLELHILEKLSIILQKLSKIKSNKKLFELFTIHLMLQELQRTTHPEHAFLCINLNSTLFNLGLTKGNSLASNGSH
;
A
#
# COMPACT_ATOMS: atom_id res chain seq x y z
N MET A 1 -44.57 6.31 -30.36
CA MET A 1 -45.25 5.01 -30.63
C MET A 1 -44.15 4.04 -31.05
N ASN A 2 -43.64 3.26 -30.10
CA ASN A 2 -44.03 1.87 -29.75
C ASN A 2 -43.25 0.84 -30.59
N THR A 3 -42.19 0.24 -30.01
CA THR A 3 -42.10 -1.13 -29.43
C THR A 3 -41.90 -2.21 -30.51
N SER A 4 -40.74 -2.88 -30.60
CA SER A 4 -40.22 -4.02 -29.80
C SER A 4 -40.69 -5.40 -30.29
N ALA A 5 -39.73 -6.27 -30.66
CA ALA A 5 -39.68 -7.74 -30.45
C ALA A 5 -38.38 -8.24 -31.13
N LYS A 6 -37.35 -8.66 -30.38
CA LYS A 6 -37.13 -9.98 -29.73
C LYS A 6 -36.70 -11.10 -30.70
N ASP A 7 -35.64 -11.78 -30.25
CA ASP A 7 -35.15 -13.11 -30.61
C ASP A 7 -34.30 -13.23 -31.90
N ILE A 8 -33.00 -13.48 -31.72
CA ILE A 8 -32.33 -14.73 -32.14
C ILE A 8 -31.15 -14.96 -31.18
N CYS A 9 -31.36 -15.90 -30.26
CA CYS A 9 -30.32 -16.62 -29.54
C CYS A 9 -29.67 -17.61 -30.52
N GLY A 10 -28.34 -17.65 -30.56
CA GLY A 10 -27.60 -18.59 -31.41
C GLY A 10 -26.16 -18.72 -30.91
N GLN A 11 -25.92 -19.80 -30.19
CA GLN A 11 -24.69 -20.16 -29.50
C GLN A 11 -23.43 -20.13 -30.36
N GLY A 12 -22.32 -19.82 -29.70
CA GLY A 12 -20.99 -20.25 -30.12
C GLY A 12 -19.97 -19.13 -30.02
N PHE A 13 -19.16 -19.12 -28.95
CA PHE A 13 -17.71 -18.95 -29.05
C PHE A 13 -17.04 -19.00 -27.65
N LEU A 14 -15.97 -19.80 -27.58
CA LEU A 14 -14.85 -19.76 -26.62
C LEU A 14 -15.13 -20.19 -25.16
N ARG A 15 -15.27 -21.50 -24.97
CA ARG A 15 -14.91 -22.18 -23.72
C ARG A 15 -13.45 -22.62 -23.81
N THR A 16 -12.51 -21.71 -23.54
CA THR A 16 -11.09 -22.07 -23.41
C THR A 16 -10.84 -22.50 -21.97
N HIS A 17 -10.67 -23.80 -21.77
CA HIS A 17 -10.32 -24.42 -20.49
C HIS A 17 -8.88 -24.03 -20.08
N VAL A 18 -8.72 -22.99 -19.26
CA VAL A 18 -7.44 -22.69 -18.57
C VAL A 18 -7.57 -22.75 -17.04
N PHE A 19 -8.78 -22.92 -16.50
CA PHE A 19 -8.98 -23.27 -15.10
C PHE A 19 -9.96 -24.44 -15.04
N LEU A 20 -9.49 -25.60 -14.56
CA LEU A 20 -10.34 -26.77 -14.35
C LEU A 20 -11.41 -26.45 -13.29
N PRO A 21 -12.70 -26.63 -13.59
CA PRO A 21 -13.72 -26.71 -12.55
C PRO A 21 -13.66 -28.10 -11.91
N LEU A 22 -13.67 -28.14 -10.57
CA LEU A 22 -13.93 -29.34 -9.78
C LEU A 22 -15.29 -29.92 -10.19
N GLY A 23 -15.26 -30.98 -11.00
CA GLY A 23 -16.37 -31.89 -11.20
C GLY A 23 -15.90 -33.28 -10.79
N ASN A 24 -16.47 -33.80 -9.70
CA ASN A 24 -16.41 -35.17 -9.19
C ASN A 24 -15.43 -36.11 -9.91
N VAL A 25 -14.14 -36.01 -9.56
CA VAL A 25 -13.17 -37.07 -9.86
C VAL A 25 -13.09 -37.93 -8.62
N THR A 26 -13.57 -39.16 -8.73
CA THR A 26 -13.40 -40.21 -7.73
C THR A 26 -11.92 -40.37 -7.40
N GLU A 27 -11.60 -40.36 -6.10
CA GLU A 27 -10.27 -40.55 -5.52
C GLU A 27 -9.65 -41.90 -5.93
N THR A 28 -8.98 -41.98 -7.09
CA THR A 28 -8.05 -43.10 -7.36
C THR A 28 -7.01 -42.88 -8.47
N GLU A 29 -6.91 -41.72 -9.14
CA GLU A 29 -5.98 -41.53 -10.27
C GLU A 29 -4.89 -40.45 -10.06
N PHE A 30 -4.29 -40.39 -8.87
CA PHE A 30 -3.08 -39.59 -8.62
C PHE A 30 -1.80 -40.43 -8.44
N LEU A 31 -1.77 -41.67 -8.96
CA LEU A 31 -0.53 -42.43 -9.10
C LEU A 31 0.02 -42.25 -10.53
N GLY A 32 1.04 -41.40 -10.68
CA GLY A 32 2.04 -41.59 -11.74
C GLY A 32 1.98 -40.73 -13.00
N HIS A 33 1.15 -39.68 -13.10
CA HIS A 33 1.24 -38.72 -14.21
C HIS A 33 1.58 -37.31 -13.72
N LYS A 34 2.87 -36.96 -13.79
CA LYS A 34 3.28 -35.54 -13.82
C LYS A 34 2.70 -34.95 -15.10
N VAL A 35 1.57 -34.28 -14.99
CA VAL A 35 1.07 -33.41 -16.08
C VAL A 35 2.21 -32.46 -16.43
N PRO A 36 2.66 -32.39 -17.69
CA PRO A 36 3.68 -31.43 -18.08
C PRO A 36 3.10 -30.04 -17.87
N LEU A 37 3.57 -29.35 -16.83
CA LEU A 37 3.26 -27.94 -16.64
C LEU A 37 3.86 -27.22 -17.86
N ASN A 38 3.01 -26.71 -18.74
CA ASN A 38 3.47 -25.94 -19.89
C ASN A 38 4.07 -24.62 -19.36
N GLY A 39 5.39 -24.58 -19.20
CA GLY A 39 6.13 -23.42 -18.66
C GLY A 39 5.82 -22.13 -19.43
N GLN A 40 5.53 -22.23 -20.73
CA GLN A 40 5.18 -21.09 -21.57
C GLN A 40 3.87 -20.41 -21.14
N VAL A 41 2.92 -21.16 -20.56
CA VAL A 41 1.66 -20.59 -20.04
C VAL A 41 1.94 -19.71 -18.83
N TYR A 42 2.87 -20.08 -17.96
CA TYR A 42 3.26 -19.27 -16.81
C TYR A 42 4.08 -18.04 -17.21
N GLU A 43 4.91 -18.17 -18.25
CA GLU A 43 5.61 -17.03 -18.85
C GLU A 43 4.62 -16.03 -19.45
N LEU A 44 3.64 -16.51 -20.21
CA LEU A 44 2.57 -15.67 -20.75
C LEU A 44 1.75 -15.01 -19.64
N LEU A 45 1.41 -15.76 -18.58
CA LEU A 45 0.69 -15.22 -17.43
C LEU A 45 1.49 -14.14 -16.70
N THR A 46 2.80 -14.33 -16.57
CA THR A 46 3.71 -13.31 -16.01
C THR A 46 3.60 -12.01 -16.80
N VAL A 47 3.75 -12.10 -18.12
CA VAL A 47 3.67 -10.93 -19.01
C VAL A 47 2.31 -10.23 -18.88
N PHE A 48 1.21 -10.97 -18.83
CA PHE A 48 -0.11 -10.38 -18.65
C PHE A 48 -0.29 -9.72 -17.27
N MET A 49 0.19 -10.35 -16.20
CA MET A 49 0.08 -9.78 -14.85
C MET A 49 0.89 -8.49 -14.73
N ASP A 50 2.10 -8.44 -15.29
CA ASP A 50 2.90 -7.22 -15.30
C ASP A 50 2.23 -6.11 -16.13
N TRP A 51 1.79 -6.44 -17.35
CA TRP A 51 1.10 -5.49 -18.23
C TRP A 51 -0.17 -4.92 -17.58
N ILE A 52 -1.01 -5.77 -16.99
CA ILE A 52 -2.24 -5.35 -16.33
C ILE A 52 -1.93 -4.51 -15.09
N SER A 53 -0.94 -4.92 -14.29
CA SER A 53 -0.50 -4.17 -13.11
C SER A 53 -0.04 -2.76 -13.50
N ASP A 54 0.87 -2.66 -14.47
CA ASP A 54 1.57 -1.41 -14.78
C ASP A 54 0.70 -0.44 -15.58
N HIS A 55 -0.18 -0.93 -16.45
CA HIS A 55 -0.95 -0.07 -17.34
C HIS A 55 -2.40 0.14 -16.94
N HIS A 56 -2.97 -0.74 -16.10
CA HIS A 56 -4.38 -0.68 -15.71
C HIS A 56 -4.55 -0.50 -14.20
N LEU A 57 -3.99 -1.39 -13.37
CA LEU A 57 -4.26 -1.39 -11.93
C LEU A 57 -3.46 -0.33 -11.16
N SER A 58 -2.28 0.07 -11.62
CA SER A 58 -1.46 1.12 -10.98
C SER A 58 -2.04 2.53 -11.12
N LYS A 59 -2.91 2.75 -12.11
CA LYS A 59 -3.53 4.05 -12.43
C LYS A 59 -4.67 4.38 -11.46
N LEU A 60 -4.31 4.57 -10.20
CA LEU A 60 -5.23 5.05 -9.17
C LEU A 60 -5.55 6.52 -9.41
N LYS A 61 -6.83 6.88 -9.36
CA LYS A 61 -7.26 8.27 -9.44
C LYS A 61 -7.14 8.91 -8.06
N HIS A 62 -6.39 10.00 -7.96
CA HIS A 62 -6.36 10.86 -6.78
C HIS A 62 -7.67 11.68 -6.72
N GLU A 63 -8.43 11.56 -5.64
CA GLU A 63 -9.65 12.38 -5.40
C GLU A 63 -9.31 13.82 -4.95
N ASP A 64 -8.33 14.47 -5.60
CA ASP A 64 -7.92 15.84 -5.30
C ASP A 64 -8.37 16.86 -6.36
N SER A 65 -9.27 16.50 -7.29
CA SER A 65 -9.84 17.45 -8.28
C SER A 65 -11.02 18.28 -7.75
N GLY A 66 -11.24 18.35 -6.43
CA GLY A 66 -12.28 19.19 -5.82
C GLY A 66 -11.94 20.68 -5.75
N MET A 67 -10.93 21.17 -6.49
CA MET A 67 -10.51 22.58 -6.46
C MET A 67 -10.82 23.35 -7.75
N ASP A 68 -11.41 22.71 -8.74
CA ASP A 68 -12.07 23.39 -9.85
C ASP A 68 -13.48 22.84 -9.98
N GLY A 69 -14.46 23.71 -10.21
CA GLY A 69 -15.89 23.38 -10.33
C GLY A 69 -16.26 22.56 -11.57
N GLU A 70 -15.36 21.70 -12.04
CA GLU A 70 -15.62 20.79 -13.15
C GLU A 70 -16.32 19.54 -12.65
N LYS A 71 -17.54 19.33 -13.16
CA LYS A 71 -18.35 18.14 -12.91
C LYS A 71 -17.51 16.88 -13.14
N PRO A 72 -17.60 15.84 -12.28
CA PRO A 72 -16.97 14.56 -12.55
C PRO A 72 -17.48 14.06 -13.91
N GLN A 73 -16.58 13.82 -14.86
CA GLN A 73 -16.94 13.21 -16.14
C GLN A 73 -17.56 11.83 -15.87
N LEU A 74 -18.87 11.70 -16.13
CA LEU A 74 -19.68 10.50 -15.84
C LEU A 74 -19.10 9.20 -16.42
N THR A 75 -18.42 9.26 -17.57
CA THR A 75 -17.79 8.11 -18.23
C THR A 75 -16.65 7.48 -17.41
N PHE A 76 -15.97 8.28 -16.61
CA PHE A 76 -14.80 7.88 -15.84
C PHE A 76 -15.12 7.28 -14.47
N ALA A 77 -16.32 7.57 -13.93
CA ALA A 77 -16.86 6.91 -12.76
C ALA A 77 -17.26 5.46 -13.10
N SER A 78 -17.96 5.28 -14.23
CA SER A 78 -18.40 3.96 -14.70
C SER A 78 -17.25 2.95 -14.94
N GLN A 79 -16.08 3.40 -15.42
CA GLN A 79 -14.91 2.53 -15.60
C GLN A 79 -14.24 2.12 -14.27
N ARG A 80 -14.31 2.98 -13.24
CA ARG A 80 -13.76 2.68 -11.90
C ARG A 80 -14.56 1.56 -11.24
N ASP A 81 -15.89 1.64 -11.37
CA ASP A 81 -16.80 0.65 -10.82
C ASP A 81 -16.60 -0.74 -11.48
N ASP A 82 -16.34 -0.78 -12.79
CA ASP A 82 -16.03 -2.04 -13.51
C ASP A 82 -14.69 -2.68 -13.09
N ILE A 83 -13.61 -1.90 -12.94
CA ILE A 83 -12.32 -2.42 -12.48
C ILE A 83 -12.42 -2.92 -11.04
N GLN A 84 -13.11 -2.17 -10.18
CA GLN A 84 -13.30 -2.55 -8.79
C GLN A 84 -14.10 -3.86 -8.68
N GLU A 85 -15.19 -4.01 -9.44
CA GLU A 85 -15.99 -5.24 -9.46
C GLU A 85 -15.15 -6.45 -9.90
N LYS A 86 -14.29 -6.28 -10.91
CA LYS A 86 -13.35 -7.32 -11.36
C LYS A 86 -12.35 -7.69 -10.26
N CYS A 87 -11.80 -6.71 -9.54
CA CYS A 87 -10.87 -6.96 -8.43
C CYS A 87 -11.54 -7.71 -7.28
N VAL A 88 -12.78 -7.37 -6.94
CA VAL A 88 -13.59 -8.07 -5.92
C VAL A 88 -13.78 -9.54 -6.28
N LYS A 89 -14.04 -9.86 -7.55
CA LYS A 89 -14.18 -11.25 -8.03
C LYS A 89 -12.85 -11.99 -8.11
N LEU A 90 -11.76 -11.29 -8.41
CA LEU A 90 -10.46 -11.89 -8.67
C LEU A 90 -9.68 -12.23 -7.40
N LEU A 91 -9.72 -11.38 -6.37
CA LEU A 91 -8.95 -11.58 -5.14
C LEU A 91 -9.22 -12.91 -4.41
N PRO A 92 -10.46 -13.44 -4.31
CA PRO A 92 -10.69 -14.77 -3.75
C PRO A 92 -9.96 -15.87 -4.53
N VAL A 93 -10.04 -15.81 -5.87
CA VAL A 93 -9.36 -16.76 -6.77
C VAL A 93 -7.84 -16.66 -6.58
N MET A 94 -7.29 -15.44 -6.56
CA MET A 94 -5.86 -15.23 -6.32
C MET A 94 -5.42 -15.75 -4.94
N THR A 95 -6.27 -15.61 -3.93
CA THR A 95 -5.99 -16.15 -2.59
C THR A 95 -5.91 -17.68 -2.60
N GLU A 96 -6.77 -18.35 -3.39
CA GLU A 96 -6.68 -19.80 -3.58
C GLU A 96 -5.43 -20.20 -4.37
N GLN A 97 -5.09 -19.44 -5.42
CA GLN A 97 -3.89 -19.69 -6.23
C GLN A 97 -2.59 -19.48 -5.44
N LEU A 98 -2.60 -18.60 -4.43
CA LEU A 98 -1.44 -18.40 -3.56
C LEU A 98 -0.99 -19.71 -2.87
N GLN A 99 -1.94 -20.61 -2.55
CA GLN A 99 -1.65 -21.90 -1.93
C GLN A 99 -0.83 -22.84 -2.84
N TRP A 100 -0.83 -22.59 -4.15
CA TRP A 100 -0.11 -23.39 -5.13
C TRP A 100 1.27 -22.83 -5.49
N MET A 101 1.63 -21.66 -4.96
CA MET A 101 2.92 -21.03 -5.24
C MET A 101 4.16 -21.86 -4.88
N PRO A 102 4.16 -22.76 -3.88
CA PRO A 102 5.29 -23.67 -3.65
C PRO A 102 5.58 -24.64 -4.81
N PHE A 103 4.65 -24.81 -5.76
CA PHE A 103 4.78 -25.72 -6.89
C PHE A 103 5.14 -25.02 -8.21
N VAL A 104 5.09 -23.69 -8.27
CA VAL A 104 5.43 -22.91 -9.46
C VAL A 104 6.81 -22.25 -9.31
N GLY A 105 7.42 -21.90 -10.44
CA GLY A 105 8.73 -21.26 -10.44
C GLY A 105 8.72 -19.90 -9.72
N ALA A 106 9.78 -19.61 -8.96
CA ALA A 106 9.91 -18.37 -8.18
C ALA A 106 9.79 -17.09 -9.02
N LYS A 107 10.08 -17.15 -10.33
CA LYS A 107 9.91 -16.04 -11.28
C LYS A 107 8.45 -15.55 -11.38
N LEU A 108 7.47 -16.41 -11.08
CA LEU A 108 6.06 -16.03 -11.09
C LEU A 108 5.62 -15.32 -9.81
N HIS A 109 6.36 -15.49 -8.70
CA HIS A 109 5.92 -15.02 -7.38
C HIS A 109 5.81 -13.50 -7.34
N GLU A 110 6.79 -12.78 -7.91
CA GLU A 110 6.82 -11.32 -7.92
C GLU A 110 5.67 -10.72 -8.76
N PRO A 111 5.50 -11.06 -10.04
CA PRO A 111 4.35 -10.63 -10.85
C PRO A 111 3.00 -10.93 -10.19
N PHE A 112 2.88 -12.11 -9.57
CA PHE A 112 1.66 -12.52 -8.88
C PHE A 112 1.36 -11.66 -7.65
N VAL A 113 2.35 -11.43 -6.79
CA VAL A 113 2.21 -10.58 -5.60
C VAL A 113 1.98 -9.12 -5.97
N LYS A 114 2.70 -8.60 -6.98
CA LYS A 114 2.50 -7.26 -7.54
C LYS A 114 1.06 -7.07 -8.02
N PHE A 115 0.54 -8.04 -8.75
CA PHE A 115 -0.83 -8.02 -9.24
C PHE A 115 -1.86 -8.04 -8.10
N ILE A 116 -1.65 -8.87 -7.07
CA ILE A 116 -2.51 -8.90 -5.87
C ILE A 116 -2.52 -7.53 -5.20
N TYR A 117 -1.34 -6.94 -4.98
CA TYR A 117 -1.22 -5.63 -4.33
C TYR A 117 -2.03 -4.56 -5.08
N TRP A 118 -1.86 -4.46 -6.40
CA TRP A 118 -2.59 -3.46 -7.18
C TRP A 118 -4.10 -3.73 -7.23
N SER A 119 -4.50 -5.00 -7.27
CA SER A 119 -5.92 -5.38 -7.15
C SER A 119 -6.52 -4.93 -5.81
N LEU A 120 -5.76 -5.05 -4.71
CA LEU A 120 -6.19 -4.56 -3.39
C LEU A 120 -6.29 -3.03 -3.36
N ARG A 121 -5.38 -2.32 -4.01
CA ARG A 121 -5.40 -0.85 -4.06
C ARG A 121 -6.62 -0.30 -4.79
N GLN A 122 -7.18 -1.02 -5.76
CA GLN A 122 -8.42 -0.64 -6.43
C GLN A 122 -9.65 -0.66 -5.52
N LEU A 123 -9.57 -1.35 -4.37
CA LEU A 123 -10.70 -1.40 -3.43
C LEU A 123 -10.80 -0.15 -2.54
N ASP A 124 -9.74 0.66 -2.39
CA ASP A 124 -9.65 1.80 -1.44
C ASP A 124 -10.78 2.83 -1.58
N ALA A 125 -11.47 2.83 -2.72
CA ALA A 125 -12.55 3.72 -3.10
C ALA A 125 -13.95 3.34 -2.61
N GLY A 126 -14.21 2.07 -2.27
CA GLY A 126 -15.58 1.56 -2.16
C GLY A 126 -15.94 0.89 -0.84
N ALA A 127 -17.24 0.88 -0.54
CA ALA A 127 -17.82 0.21 0.64
C ALA A 127 -17.64 -1.33 0.64
N GLN A 128 -17.15 -1.90 -0.46
CA GLN A 128 -17.00 -3.34 -0.68
C GLN A 128 -15.88 -4.01 0.15
N HIS A 129 -15.04 -3.24 0.85
CA HIS A 129 -14.08 -3.81 1.81
C HIS A 129 -14.76 -4.65 2.90
N SER A 130 -15.97 -4.27 3.29
CA SER A 130 -16.73 -4.95 4.35
C SER A 130 -17.15 -6.38 3.98
N THR A 131 -17.39 -6.66 2.69
CA THR A 131 -17.87 -7.98 2.23
C THR A 131 -16.75 -8.99 2.04
N MET A 132 -15.48 -8.55 1.97
CA MET A 132 -14.32 -9.40 1.70
C MET A 132 -13.37 -9.59 2.90
N THR A 133 -13.75 -9.14 4.09
CA THR A 133 -12.85 -9.08 5.26
C THR A 133 -12.17 -10.43 5.56
N SER A 134 -12.90 -11.55 5.46
CA SER A 134 -12.33 -12.89 5.70
C SER A 134 -11.30 -13.29 4.65
N THR A 135 -11.60 -13.05 3.37
CA THR A 135 -10.69 -13.30 2.24
C THR A 135 -9.42 -12.48 2.36
N LEU A 136 -9.55 -11.18 2.63
CA LEU A 136 -8.42 -10.27 2.79
C LEU A 136 -7.55 -10.67 3.98
N ARG A 137 -8.16 -10.99 5.12
CA ARG A 137 -7.42 -11.48 6.29
C ARG A 137 -6.65 -12.76 5.98
N ARG A 138 -7.28 -13.74 5.33
CA ARG A 138 -6.62 -15.00 4.92
C ARG A 138 -5.44 -14.73 3.99
N LEU A 139 -5.65 -13.91 2.96
CA LEU A 139 -4.62 -13.49 2.03
C LEU A 139 -3.42 -12.84 2.73
N GLY A 140 -3.68 -11.91 3.64
CA GLY A 140 -2.63 -11.26 4.44
C GLY A 140 -1.86 -12.24 5.32
N GLU A 141 -2.55 -13.18 5.97
CA GLU A 141 -1.94 -14.21 6.80
C GLU A 141 -1.06 -15.17 5.99
N ASP A 142 -1.51 -15.59 4.80
CA ASP A 142 -0.75 -16.47 3.91
C ASP A 142 0.50 -15.77 3.35
N ILE A 143 0.39 -14.49 2.97
CA ILE A 143 1.54 -13.67 2.52
C ILE A 143 2.57 -13.49 3.66
N PHE A 144 2.08 -13.21 4.87
CA PHE A 144 2.92 -12.97 6.03
C PHE A 144 3.68 -14.22 6.50
N LYS A 145 2.96 -15.34 6.66
CA LYS A 145 3.53 -16.61 7.15
C LYS A 145 4.29 -17.37 6.07
N GLY A 146 3.94 -17.16 4.81
CA GLY A 146 4.32 -18.02 3.71
C GLY A 146 3.39 -19.23 3.61
N VAL A 147 3.39 -19.85 2.43
CA VAL A 147 2.58 -21.04 2.14
C VAL A 147 3.47 -22.27 2.18
N VAL A 148 3.05 -23.29 2.92
CA VAL A 148 3.77 -24.56 3.07
C VAL A 148 2.90 -25.68 2.51
N THR A 149 3.51 -26.62 1.78
CA THR A 149 2.83 -27.86 1.41
C THR A 149 2.52 -28.67 2.67
N LYS A 150 1.23 -28.81 3.02
CA LYS A 150 0.83 -29.81 4.01
C LYS A 150 1.09 -31.19 3.39
N GLY A 151 2.11 -31.88 3.88
CA GLY A 151 2.31 -33.28 3.54
C GLY A 151 1.06 -34.06 3.94
N ILE A 152 0.51 -34.84 3.03
CA ILE A 152 -0.54 -35.81 3.36
C ILE A 152 0.12 -36.81 4.32
N GLN A 153 -0.16 -36.72 5.62
CA GLN A 153 0.11 -37.83 6.54
C GLN A 153 -0.89 -38.95 6.22
N GLY A 154 -0.62 -39.69 5.16
CA GLY A 154 -1.15 -41.03 4.96
C GLY A 154 -0.17 -42.00 5.62
N ASN A 155 -0.62 -42.72 6.63
CA ASN A 155 0.13 -43.82 7.22
C ASN A 155 0.42 -44.88 6.15
N SER A 156 1.62 -44.92 5.59
CA SER A 156 2.17 -46.15 5.00
C SER A 156 3.69 -46.10 4.90
N SER A 157 4.30 -47.21 5.30
CA SER A 157 5.72 -47.42 5.57
C SER A 157 6.66 -47.29 4.36
N GLU A 158 7.91 -46.99 4.72
CA GLU A 158 9.19 -47.36 4.10
C GLU A 158 9.58 -46.81 2.70
N HIS A 159 10.72 -46.09 2.72
CA HIS A 159 11.55 -45.62 1.60
C HIS A 159 11.03 -44.47 0.72
N SER A 160 11.36 -43.22 1.07
CA SER A 160 11.95 -42.27 0.09
C SER A 160 12.50 -41.02 0.78
N VAL A 161 13.72 -40.64 0.38
CA VAL A 161 14.48 -39.40 0.60
C VAL A 161 13.65 -38.20 1.10
N GLU A 162 14.10 -37.59 2.22
CA GLU A 162 13.68 -36.28 2.77
C GLU A 162 12.89 -35.39 1.79
N ASN A 163 11.58 -35.56 1.74
CA ASN A 163 10.69 -34.61 1.08
C ASN A 163 10.52 -33.41 2.03
N LYS A 164 11.51 -32.52 2.08
CA LYS A 164 11.36 -31.23 2.78
C LYS A 164 10.09 -30.55 2.26
N PRO A 165 9.21 -30.05 3.15
CA PRO A 165 8.01 -29.37 2.71
C PRO A 165 8.40 -28.17 1.84
N LYS A 166 7.83 -28.09 0.63
CA LYS A 166 8.08 -26.95 -0.24
C LYS A 166 7.35 -25.75 0.36
N THR A 167 8.09 -24.65 0.51
CA THR A 167 7.59 -23.43 1.11
C THR A 167 7.78 -22.28 0.13
N ALA A 168 6.75 -21.47 -0.07
CA ALA A 168 6.86 -20.18 -0.74
C ALA A 168 6.84 -19.09 0.33
N ALA A 169 7.94 -18.35 0.44
CA ALA A 169 8.07 -17.21 1.35
C ALA A 169 7.94 -15.90 0.57
N PHE A 170 7.03 -15.04 1.01
CA PHE A 170 6.75 -13.75 0.34
C PHE A 170 7.24 -12.59 1.20
N PHE A 171 6.60 -12.34 2.34
CA PHE A 171 7.00 -11.31 3.29
C PHE A 171 8.44 -11.50 3.83
N LYS A 172 8.87 -12.75 4.02
CA LYS A 172 10.22 -13.08 4.49
C LYS A 172 11.22 -13.36 3.35
N SER A 173 10.87 -13.02 2.11
CA SER A 173 11.75 -13.24 0.97
C SER A 173 13.02 -12.39 1.06
N SER A 174 14.13 -12.92 0.56
CA SER A 174 15.37 -12.16 0.36
C SER A 174 15.29 -11.24 -0.86
N SER A 175 14.38 -11.51 -1.80
CA SER A 175 14.12 -10.63 -2.95
C SER A 175 13.32 -9.41 -2.52
N LEU A 176 13.94 -8.23 -2.58
CA LEU A 176 13.30 -6.96 -2.23
C LEU A 176 12.07 -6.65 -3.13
N PRO A 177 12.13 -6.82 -4.46
CA PRO A 177 10.97 -6.63 -5.34
C PRO A 177 9.76 -7.52 -5.00
N LEU A 178 9.97 -8.70 -4.39
CA LEU A 178 8.89 -9.55 -3.88
C LEU A 178 8.47 -9.17 -2.45
N ARG A 179 9.45 -8.95 -1.56
CA ARG A 179 9.21 -8.63 -0.14
C ARG A 179 8.46 -7.32 0.02
N PHE A 180 8.83 -6.29 -0.73
CA PHE A 180 8.27 -4.95 -0.58
C PHE A 180 6.75 -4.89 -0.82
N PRO A 181 6.20 -5.34 -1.97
CA PRO A 181 4.75 -5.40 -2.15
C PRO A 181 4.08 -6.40 -1.19
N SER A 182 4.76 -7.48 -0.79
CA SER A 182 4.25 -8.39 0.27
C SER A 182 4.02 -7.65 1.58
N THR A 183 4.98 -6.83 2.02
CA THR A 183 4.88 -5.98 3.21
C THR A 183 3.68 -5.03 3.11
N LEU A 184 3.47 -4.39 1.95
CA LEU A 184 2.33 -3.49 1.75
C LEU A 184 0.98 -4.25 1.76
N ILE A 185 0.92 -5.47 1.22
CA ILE A 185 -0.27 -6.33 1.30
C ILE A 185 -0.59 -6.63 2.77
N VAL A 186 0.41 -7.03 3.57
CA VAL A 186 0.23 -7.30 5.01
C VAL A 186 -0.32 -6.07 5.72
N LEU A 187 0.27 -4.89 5.49
CA LEU A 187 -0.21 -3.63 6.06
C LEU A 187 -1.66 -3.31 5.65
N LYS A 188 -2.09 -3.67 4.44
CA LYS A 188 -3.47 -3.42 3.99
C LYS A 188 -4.50 -4.42 4.52
N THR A 189 -4.09 -5.63 4.89
CA THR A 189 -5.02 -6.76 5.07
C THR A 189 -5.03 -7.36 6.47
N VAL A 190 -3.96 -7.17 7.24
CA VAL A 190 -3.81 -7.73 8.59
C VAL A 190 -4.11 -6.66 9.63
N THR A 191 -4.75 -7.06 10.73
CA THR A 191 -5.10 -6.18 11.87
C THR A 191 -4.34 -6.52 13.16
N GLN A 192 -3.65 -7.66 13.19
CA GLN A 192 -2.89 -8.13 14.36
C GLN A 192 -1.68 -7.21 14.59
N ALA A 193 -1.55 -6.65 15.80
CA ALA A 193 -0.59 -5.59 16.09
C ALA A 193 0.87 -6.04 15.99
N ASP A 194 1.18 -7.28 16.34
CA ASP A 194 2.50 -7.90 16.24
C ASP A 194 2.94 -8.13 14.79
N HIS A 195 2.01 -8.55 13.92
CA HIS A 195 2.27 -8.66 12.49
C HIS A 195 2.47 -7.29 11.85
N LEU A 196 1.64 -6.30 12.21
CA LEU A 196 1.79 -4.93 11.72
C LEU A 196 3.12 -4.31 12.18
N ALA A 197 3.53 -4.53 13.43
CA ALA A 197 4.83 -4.07 13.92
C ALA A 197 5.98 -4.66 13.09
N GLN A 198 5.98 -5.98 12.86
CA GLN A 198 6.98 -6.65 12.01
C GLN A 198 6.98 -6.13 10.57
N ALA A 199 5.80 -5.85 10.01
CA ALA A 199 5.68 -5.29 8.67
C ALA A 199 6.31 -3.88 8.59
N PHE A 200 6.06 -3.02 9.58
CA PHE A 200 6.72 -1.72 9.62
C PHE A 200 8.22 -1.81 9.90
N ASP A 201 8.68 -2.75 10.72
CA ASP A 201 10.11 -2.96 10.96
C ASP A 201 10.81 -3.38 9.65
N SER A 202 10.22 -4.31 8.90
CA SER A 202 10.70 -4.71 7.57
C SER A 202 10.71 -3.53 6.61
N LEU A 203 9.64 -2.72 6.58
CA LEU A 203 9.56 -1.55 5.72
C LEU A 203 10.66 -0.53 6.06
N CYS A 204 10.84 -0.21 7.34
CA CYS A 204 11.89 0.70 7.82
C CYS A 204 13.28 0.23 7.40
N LEU A 205 13.56 -1.09 7.43
CA LEU A 205 14.82 -1.64 6.96
C LEU A 205 14.98 -1.45 5.45
N ASP A 206 13.95 -1.76 4.66
CA ASP A 206 13.97 -1.64 3.21
C ASP A 206 14.17 -0.17 2.75
N LEU A 207 13.52 0.78 3.43
CA LEU A 207 13.61 2.21 3.13
C LEU A 207 14.96 2.88 3.44
N LYS A 208 15.89 2.17 4.10
CA LYS A 208 17.28 2.63 4.23
C LYS A 208 18.04 2.55 2.90
N THR A 209 17.56 1.76 1.95
CA THR A 209 18.17 1.59 0.63
C THR A 209 17.49 2.48 -0.41
N ASP A 210 18.25 2.95 -1.40
CA ASP A 210 17.68 3.72 -2.51
C ASP A 210 16.66 2.91 -3.32
N GLU A 211 16.90 1.61 -3.51
CA GLU A 211 15.97 0.70 -4.18
C GLU A 211 14.63 0.60 -3.44
N GLY A 212 14.65 0.43 -2.12
CA GLY A 212 13.43 0.42 -1.31
C GLY A 212 12.65 1.74 -1.38
N LYS A 213 13.35 2.88 -1.43
CA LYS A 213 12.69 4.19 -1.62
C LYS A 213 12.05 4.33 -3.01
N ILE A 214 12.68 3.77 -4.05
CA ILE A 214 12.10 3.73 -5.40
C ILE A 214 10.83 2.88 -5.40
N LEU A 215 10.88 1.68 -4.82
CA LEU A 215 9.71 0.80 -4.70
C LEU A 215 8.59 1.44 -3.87
N PHE A 216 8.91 2.20 -2.82
CA PHE A 216 7.93 2.97 -2.05
C PHE A 216 7.10 3.91 -2.91
N LEU A 217 7.76 4.60 -3.85
CA LEU A 217 7.13 5.53 -4.77
C LEU A 217 6.39 4.79 -5.89
N GLU A 218 7.02 3.77 -6.49
CA GLU A 218 6.43 2.94 -7.55
C GLU A 218 5.10 2.32 -7.09
N TYR A 219 5.09 1.74 -5.88
CA TYR A 219 3.89 1.16 -5.29
C TYR A 219 2.97 2.17 -4.61
N GLN A 220 3.25 3.48 -4.73
CA GLN A 220 2.45 4.55 -4.15
C GLN A 220 2.11 4.30 -2.67
N ALA A 221 3.11 4.00 -1.84
CA ALA A 221 2.88 3.46 -0.50
C ALA A 221 2.27 4.46 0.49
N VAL A 222 2.37 5.78 0.25
CA VAL A 222 1.92 6.84 1.19
C VAL A 222 0.51 6.60 1.75
N PRO A 223 -0.55 6.36 0.96
CA PRO A 223 -1.90 6.15 1.51
C PRO A 223 -2.02 4.88 2.35
N VAL A 224 -1.24 3.83 2.04
CA VAL A 224 -1.19 2.60 2.83
C VAL A 224 -0.61 2.89 4.21
N ILE A 225 0.50 3.62 4.27
CA ILE A 225 1.16 3.99 5.53
C ILE A 225 0.27 4.92 6.37
N LEU A 226 -0.36 5.92 5.74
CA LEU A 226 -1.25 6.85 6.43
C LEU A 226 -2.47 6.18 7.07
N SER A 227 -2.95 5.05 6.53
CA SER A 227 -4.09 4.32 7.10
C SER A 227 -3.83 3.80 8.53
N HIS A 228 -2.56 3.72 8.92
CA HIS A 228 -2.06 3.30 10.24
C HIS A 228 -1.61 4.46 11.13
N LEU A 229 -1.66 5.70 10.64
CA LEU A 229 -1.27 6.88 11.42
C LEU A 229 -2.39 7.28 12.39
N LYS A 230 -2.62 6.44 13.40
CA LYS A 230 -3.69 6.56 14.41
C LYS A 230 -3.12 6.52 15.84
N ILE A 231 -3.65 7.37 16.72
CA ILE A 231 -3.18 7.52 18.11
C ILE A 231 -3.50 6.29 18.97
N SER A 232 -4.53 5.52 18.60
CA SER A 232 -5.00 4.34 19.33
C SER A 232 -3.95 3.23 19.45
N SER A 233 -2.92 3.23 18.61
CA SER A 233 -1.85 2.21 18.58
C SER A 233 -0.48 2.85 18.76
N LYS A 234 -0.19 3.34 19.97
CA LYS A 234 1.06 4.06 20.31
C LYS A 234 2.33 3.37 19.81
N GLY A 235 2.45 2.05 20.01
CA GLY A 235 3.61 1.30 19.56
C GLY A 235 3.79 1.32 18.03
N LEU A 236 2.69 1.25 17.28
CA LEU A 236 2.74 1.31 15.81
C LEU A 236 2.96 2.74 15.30
N LEU A 237 2.48 3.75 16.02
CA LEU A 237 2.58 5.15 15.60
C LEU A 237 4.04 5.60 15.40
N SER A 238 4.96 5.18 16.27
CA SER A 238 6.40 5.48 16.06
C SER A 238 6.90 4.83 14.78
N ASN A 239 6.63 3.55 14.57
CA ASN A 239 7.11 2.80 13.40
C ASN A 239 6.59 3.37 12.07
N VAL A 240 5.34 3.84 12.05
CA VAL A 240 4.72 4.52 10.89
C VAL A 240 5.49 5.81 10.58
N ILE A 241 5.73 6.65 11.58
CA ILE A 241 6.44 7.92 11.41
C ILE A 241 7.91 7.68 11.04
N ASP A 242 8.55 6.67 11.61
CA ASP A 242 9.93 6.28 11.27
C ASP A 242 10.04 5.85 9.81
N SER A 243 9.06 5.10 9.31
CA SER A 243 8.99 4.73 7.88
C SER A 243 8.90 5.96 6.98
N LEU A 244 8.04 6.93 7.32
CA LEU A 244 7.93 8.20 6.57
C LEU A 244 9.21 9.02 6.66
N LEU A 245 9.88 9.03 7.81
CA LEU A 245 11.14 9.75 7.97
C LEU A 245 12.28 9.16 7.15
N GLN A 246 12.35 7.84 6.94
CA GLN A 246 13.37 7.26 6.06
C GLN A 246 13.29 7.84 4.63
N MET A 247 12.09 8.17 4.16
CA MET A 247 11.89 8.83 2.87
C MET A 247 12.32 10.30 2.85
N THR A 248 12.49 10.93 4.03
CA THR A 248 12.96 12.32 4.14
C THR A 248 14.48 12.49 4.10
N VAL A 249 15.22 11.38 4.18
CA VAL A 249 16.68 11.36 4.07
C VAL A 249 17.09 11.79 2.65
N GLU A 250 18.06 12.70 2.57
CA GLU A 250 18.56 13.26 1.30
C GLU A 250 18.91 12.15 0.30
N SER A 251 18.19 12.14 -0.83
CA SER A 251 18.28 11.14 -1.89
C SER A 251 17.48 11.62 -3.10
N ARG A 252 17.63 10.95 -4.25
CA ARG A 252 16.85 11.25 -5.47
C ARG A 252 15.33 11.04 -5.28
N SER A 253 14.94 10.23 -4.30
CA SER A 253 13.55 9.92 -3.98
C SER A 253 12.87 10.95 -3.07
N LEU A 254 13.62 11.88 -2.46
CA LEU A 254 13.08 12.86 -1.51
C LEU A 254 12.01 13.75 -2.16
N GLN A 255 12.33 14.36 -3.30
CA GLN A 255 11.42 15.30 -3.95
C GLN A 255 10.13 14.60 -4.45
N PRO A 256 10.20 13.46 -5.17
CA PRO A 256 9.00 12.68 -5.51
C PRO A 256 8.18 12.23 -4.28
N PHE A 257 8.84 11.93 -3.16
CA PHE A 257 8.14 11.59 -1.92
C PHE A 257 7.37 12.78 -1.34
N LEU A 258 7.97 13.97 -1.31
CA LEU A 258 7.28 15.18 -0.84
C LEU A 258 6.09 15.53 -1.76
N GLU A 259 6.24 15.33 -3.07
CA GLU A 259 5.14 15.46 -4.03
C GLU A 259 4.02 14.43 -3.75
N ALA A 260 4.35 13.16 -3.51
CA ALA A 260 3.38 12.14 -3.13
C ALA A 260 2.67 12.44 -1.79
N CYS A 261 3.32 13.14 -0.88
CA CYS A 261 2.72 13.61 0.38
C CYS A 261 1.90 14.92 0.21
N SER A 262 1.98 15.60 -0.92
CA SER A 262 1.32 16.90 -1.17
C SER A 262 -0.16 16.72 -1.53
N THR A 263 -0.91 15.99 -0.68
CA THR A 263 -2.32 15.61 -0.91
C THR A 263 -3.21 16.00 0.26
N SER A 264 -4.52 16.12 0.01
CA SER A 264 -5.48 16.41 1.09
C SER A 264 -5.48 15.34 2.18
N LEU A 265 -5.33 14.07 1.78
CA LEU A 265 -5.31 12.94 2.71
C LEU A 265 -4.16 13.05 3.71
N PHE A 266 -2.95 13.35 3.23
CA PHE A 266 -1.78 13.48 4.10
C PHE A 266 -1.96 14.60 5.11
N PHE A 267 -2.31 15.81 4.64
CA PHE A 267 -2.47 16.98 5.50
C PHE A 267 -3.64 16.84 6.48
N ARG A 268 -4.76 16.24 6.06
CA ARG A 268 -5.87 15.90 6.95
C ARG A 268 -5.40 14.96 8.07
N THR A 269 -4.62 13.94 7.73
CA THR A 269 -4.12 12.97 8.70
C THR A 269 -3.14 13.62 9.69
N CYS A 270 -2.22 14.46 9.24
CA CYS A 270 -1.35 15.25 10.11
C CYS A 270 -2.14 16.19 11.03
N SER A 271 -3.16 16.88 10.50
CA SER A 271 -4.04 17.75 11.27
C SER A 271 -4.78 16.99 12.38
N MET A 272 -5.32 15.80 12.07
CA MET A 272 -5.93 14.92 13.08
C MET A 272 -4.92 14.50 14.16
N LEU A 273 -3.70 14.15 13.77
CA LEU A 273 -2.65 13.73 14.70
C LEU A 273 -2.20 14.88 15.61
N LEU A 274 -2.02 16.08 15.07
CA LEU A 274 -1.62 17.26 15.85
C LEU A 274 -2.73 17.71 16.83
N ARG A 275 -4.01 17.41 16.56
CA ARG A 275 -5.14 17.71 17.47
C ARG A 275 -5.25 16.69 18.60
N ALA A 276 -4.51 15.59 18.53
CA ALA A 276 -4.61 14.51 19.48
C ALA A 276 -4.20 14.96 20.89
N PRO A 277 -5.08 14.83 21.89
CA PRO A 277 -4.64 15.04 23.26
C PRO A 277 -3.58 13.99 23.61
N LYS A 278 -2.47 14.43 24.23
CA LYS A 278 -1.35 13.57 24.65
C LYS A 278 -0.52 12.96 23.51
N LEU A 279 -0.42 13.64 22.37
CA LEU A 279 0.60 13.29 21.37
C LEU A 279 1.99 13.36 22.02
N GLU A 280 2.75 12.28 21.92
CA GLU A 280 4.09 12.20 22.52
C GLU A 280 5.05 13.14 21.80
N LEU A 281 5.89 13.85 22.56
CA LEU A 281 6.79 14.87 22.05
C LEU A 281 7.71 14.36 20.94
N HIS A 282 8.27 13.16 21.10
CA HIS A 282 9.14 12.54 20.08
C HIS A 282 8.42 12.32 18.75
N ILE A 283 7.13 11.94 18.78
CA ILE A 283 6.33 11.79 17.57
C ILE A 283 6.08 13.16 16.93
N LEU A 284 5.81 14.18 17.75
CA LEU A 284 5.63 15.56 17.27
C LEU A 284 6.91 16.10 16.62
N GLU A 285 8.08 15.86 17.23
CA GLU A 285 9.39 16.22 16.67
C GLU A 285 9.60 15.60 15.29
N LYS A 286 9.41 14.29 15.18
CA LYS A 286 9.54 13.59 13.90
C LYS A 286 8.56 14.10 12.85
N LEU A 287 7.29 14.31 13.22
CA LEU A 287 6.28 14.88 12.32
C LEU A 287 6.65 16.30 11.87
N SER A 288 7.21 17.11 12.77
CA SER A 288 7.62 18.49 12.46
C SER A 288 8.69 18.55 11.38
N ILE A 289 9.58 17.55 11.28
CA ILE A 289 10.59 17.46 10.23
C ILE A 289 9.92 17.31 8.86
N ILE A 290 8.93 16.42 8.76
CA ILE A 290 8.20 16.16 7.51
C ILE A 290 7.41 17.41 7.09
N LEU A 291 6.68 18.02 8.04
CA LEU A 291 5.93 19.25 7.80
C LEU A 291 6.85 20.42 7.40
N GLN A 292 8.02 20.53 8.02
CA GLN A 292 9.00 21.55 7.66
C GLN A 292 9.47 21.38 6.21
N LYS A 293 9.77 20.16 5.76
CA LYS A 293 10.14 19.90 4.36
C LYS A 293 8.98 20.22 3.40
N LEU A 294 7.76 19.81 3.74
CA LEU A 294 6.56 20.09 2.94
C LEU A 294 6.24 21.58 2.84
N SER A 295 6.55 22.37 3.87
CA SER A 295 6.30 23.82 3.90
C SER A 295 7.14 24.61 2.88
N LYS A 296 8.25 24.03 2.40
CA LYS A 296 9.10 24.62 1.35
C LYS A 296 8.43 24.60 -0.03
N ILE A 297 7.46 23.71 -0.24
CA ILE A 297 6.72 23.59 -1.50
C ILE A 297 5.61 24.65 -1.51
N LYS A 298 5.74 25.64 -2.39
CA LYS A 298 4.82 26.80 -2.43
C LYS A 298 3.36 26.41 -2.62
N SER A 299 3.07 25.41 -3.45
CA SER A 299 1.70 24.92 -3.70
C SER A 299 1.05 24.28 -2.48
N ASN A 300 1.83 23.87 -1.46
CA ASN A 300 1.30 23.25 -0.24
C ASN A 300 0.77 24.25 0.78
N LYS A 301 1.04 25.56 0.63
CA LYS A 301 0.53 26.59 1.57
C LYS A 301 -0.98 26.50 1.76
N LYS A 302 -1.73 26.29 0.68
CA LYS A 302 -3.18 26.09 0.70
C LYS A 302 -3.61 24.88 1.55
N LEU A 303 -2.80 23.80 1.59
CA LEU A 303 -3.12 22.61 2.39
C LEU A 303 -2.83 22.84 3.88
N PHE A 304 -1.75 23.57 4.20
CA PHE A 304 -1.50 24.04 5.57
C PHE A 304 -2.64 24.93 6.10
N GLU A 305 -3.21 25.77 5.23
CA GLU A 305 -4.34 26.64 5.53
C GLU A 305 -5.65 25.86 5.67
N LEU A 306 -6.00 25.07 4.65
CA LEU A 306 -7.23 24.28 4.59
C LEU A 306 -7.41 23.35 5.79
N PHE A 307 -6.32 22.72 6.24
CA PHE A 307 -6.34 21.81 7.39
C PHE A 307 -5.91 22.46 8.71
N THR A 308 -5.83 23.80 8.72
CA THR A 308 -5.49 24.65 9.88
C THR A 308 -4.20 24.26 10.60
N ILE A 309 -3.28 23.57 9.93
CA ILE A 309 -2.04 23.07 10.54
C ILE A 309 -1.20 24.25 11.01
N HIS A 310 -1.15 25.32 10.21
CA HIS A 310 -0.37 26.53 10.54
C HIS A 310 -0.75 27.14 11.91
N LEU A 311 -2.03 27.25 12.24
CA LEU A 311 -2.49 27.74 13.56
C LEU A 311 -2.03 26.83 14.69
N MET A 312 -2.08 25.52 14.46
CA MET A 312 -1.66 24.53 15.46
C MET A 312 -0.16 24.60 15.70
N LEU A 313 0.64 24.80 14.64
CA LEU A 313 2.09 24.98 14.77
C LEU A 313 2.44 26.31 15.47
N GLN A 314 1.67 27.38 15.26
CA GLN A 314 1.84 28.64 16.01
C GLN A 314 1.57 28.45 17.51
N GLU A 315 0.51 27.74 17.87
CA GLU A 315 0.22 27.47 19.28
C GLU A 315 1.30 26.57 19.90
N LEU A 316 1.73 25.52 19.19
CA LEU A 316 2.84 24.68 19.62
C LEU A 316 4.14 25.47 19.80
N GLN A 317 4.46 26.39 18.89
CA GLN A 317 5.64 27.27 19.01
C GLN A 317 5.58 28.12 20.29
N ARG A 318 4.39 28.61 20.66
CA ARG A 318 4.19 29.44 21.85
C ARG A 318 4.32 28.64 23.16
N THR A 319 3.95 27.36 23.14
CA THR A 319 3.91 26.51 24.36
C THR A 319 5.09 25.57 24.51
N THR A 320 5.90 25.35 23.48
CA THR A 320 7.04 24.42 23.52
C THR A 320 8.17 24.97 24.40
N HIS A 321 8.73 24.13 25.28
CA HIS A 321 9.86 24.51 26.11
C HIS A 321 11.13 24.75 25.26
N PRO A 322 11.91 25.81 25.52
CA PRO A 322 13.10 26.15 24.72
C PRO A 322 14.17 25.05 24.63
N GLU A 323 14.22 24.13 25.60
CA GLU A 323 15.15 22.98 25.58
C GLU A 323 14.87 21.99 24.44
N HIS A 324 13.66 21.99 23.87
CA HIS A 324 13.34 21.20 22.69
C HIS A 324 13.78 21.92 21.42
N ALA A 325 15.08 22.20 21.33
CA ALA A 325 15.67 23.07 20.30
C ALA A 325 15.34 22.59 18.87
N PHE A 326 15.38 21.28 18.61
CA PHE A 326 15.06 20.72 17.29
C PHE A 326 13.60 20.97 16.88
N LEU A 327 12.65 20.76 17.82
CA LEU A 327 11.25 21.08 17.59
C LEU A 327 11.07 22.57 17.29
N CYS A 328 11.63 23.43 18.13
CA CYS A 328 11.58 24.88 17.96
C CYS A 328 12.11 25.32 16.59
N ILE A 329 13.25 24.77 16.15
CA ILE A 329 13.84 25.06 14.82
C ILE A 329 12.88 24.67 13.70
N ASN A 330 12.29 23.47 13.75
CA ASN A 330 11.35 23.00 12.73
C ASN A 330 10.07 23.83 12.68
N LEU A 331 9.51 24.18 13.84
CA LEU A 331 8.32 25.04 13.93
C LEU A 331 8.60 26.42 13.35
N ASN A 332 9.70 27.07 13.77
CA ASN A 332 10.11 28.37 13.28
C ASN A 332 10.33 28.36 11.76
N SER A 333 11.05 27.37 11.24
CA SER A 333 11.29 27.24 9.80
C SER A 333 10.00 27.02 9.02
N THR A 334 9.09 26.21 9.55
CA THR A 334 7.78 25.97 8.92
C THR A 334 6.98 27.27 8.84
N LEU A 335 6.83 27.98 9.95
CA LEU A 335 6.07 29.24 10.01
C LEU A 335 6.69 30.34 9.14
N PHE A 336 8.03 30.39 9.06
CA PHE A 336 8.74 31.27 8.15
C PHE A 336 8.44 30.96 6.68
N ASN A 337 8.51 29.69 6.26
CA ASN A 337 8.22 29.30 4.88
C ASN A 337 6.77 29.61 4.49
N LEU A 338 5.84 29.51 5.45
CA LEU A 338 4.44 29.88 5.27
C LEU A 338 4.23 31.40 5.19
N GLY A 339 5.18 32.21 5.68
CA GLY A 339 5.09 33.67 5.71
C GLY A 339 4.39 34.22 6.95
N LEU A 340 4.31 33.43 8.02
CA LEU A 340 3.57 33.75 9.25
C LEU A 340 4.47 34.33 10.35
N THR A 341 5.79 34.24 10.20
CA THR A 341 6.73 35.02 10.99
C THR A 341 7.23 36.18 10.15
N LYS A 342 7.02 37.42 10.62
CA LYS A 342 7.84 38.54 10.14
C LYS A 342 9.27 38.18 10.51
N GLY A 343 10.18 38.16 9.53
CA GLY A 343 11.59 38.11 9.86
C GLY A 343 11.86 39.23 10.86
N ASN A 344 12.42 38.90 12.01
CA ASN A 344 13.18 39.89 12.75
C ASN A 344 14.40 40.20 11.87
N SER A 345 14.19 40.96 10.79
CA SER A 345 15.21 41.86 10.31
C SER A 345 15.55 42.69 11.52
N LEU A 346 16.70 42.40 12.13
CA LEU A 346 17.35 43.26 13.09
C LEU A 346 17.28 44.67 12.52
N ALA A 347 16.32 45.46 13.01
CA ALA A 347 16.46 46.89 13.00
C ALA A 347 17.72 47.13 13.82
N SER A 348 18.81 47.46 13.13
CA SER A 348 19.95 48.06 13.77
C SER A 348 19.46 49.35 14.41
N ASN A 349 19.03 49.25 15.67
CA ASN A 349 18.99 50.38 16.56
C ASN A 349 20.43 50.85 16.69
N GLY A 350 20.74 51.89 15.93
CA GLY A 350 22.01 52.58 15.91
C GLY A 350 21.76 54.04 15.56
N SER A 351 20.88 54.69 16.31
CA SER A 351 20.82 56.15 16.43
C SER A 351 21.32 56.52 17.82
N HIS A 352 22.57 56.96 17.92
CA HIS A 352 22.98 58.23 18.53
C HIS A 352 24.48 58.44 18.38
#